data_AF-A0A5E8GZK3-F1
#
_entry.id   AF-A0A5E8GZK3-F1
#
_cell.length_a   1.000
_cell.length_b   1.000
_cell.length_c   1.000
_cell.angle_alpha   90.00
_cell.angle_beta   90.00
_cell.angle_gamma   90.00
#
_symmetry.space_group_name_H-M   'P 1'
#
loop_
_entity.id
_entity.type
_entity.pdbx_description
1 polymer ?
#
loop_
_entity_poly.entity_id
_entity_poly.type
_entity_poly.pdbx_seq_one_letter_code
_entity_poly.pdbx_strand_id
1 'polypeptide(L)' 'MKMRRKADLSQKICAACGRPFAWRKKWARDWDEVKYCSERCKRDRKKV' A
#
# COMPACT_ATOMS: atom_id res chain seq x y z
N MET A 1 7.29 25.69 11.59
CA MET A 1 6.51 24.45 11.86
C MET A 1 6.23 23.75 10.54
N LYS A 2 6.94 22.64 10.22
CA LYS A 2 6.73 21.92 8.96
C LYS A 2 5.42 21.13 9.04
N MET A 3 4.35 21.65 8.43
CA MET A 3 3.17 20.84 8.11
C MET A 3 3.63 19.68 7.22
N ARG A 4 3.79 18.48 7.78
CA ARG A 4 3.90 17.25 6.99
C ARG A 4 2.58 17.06 6.25
N ARG A 5 2.55 17.50 4.99
CA ARG A 5 1.41 17.32 4.09
C ARG A 5 1.23 15.81 3.91
N LYS A 6 -0.02 15.32 4.04
CA LYS A 6 -0.37 13.90 3.81
C LYS A 6 0.07 13.36 2.43
N ALA A 7 0.43 14.23 1.50
CA ALA A 7 1.05 13.90 0.21
C ALA A 7 2.48 13.31 0.32
N ASP A 8 3.15 13.44 1.47
CA ASP A 8 4.45 12.80 1.74
C ASP A 8 4.30 11.33 2.16
N LEU A 9 3.06 10.89 2.47
CA LEU A 9 2.80 9.48 2.74
C LEU A 9 2.96 8.72 1.43
N SER A 10 3.96 7.85 1.39
CA SER A 10 4.26 7.03 0.21
C SER A 10 2.97 6.39 -0.32
N GLN A 11 2.63 6.68 -1.57
CA GLN A 11 1.55 6.01 -2.29
C GLN A 11 2.19 4.90 -3.11
N LYS A 12 1.70 3.67 -2.95
CA LYS A 12 2.13 2.52 -3.75
C LYS A 12 1.01 2.12 -4.70
N ILE A 13 1.36 1.52 -5.83
CA ILE A 13 0.40 0.97 -6.77
C ILE A 13 0.16 -0.50 -6.43
N CYS A 14 -1.11 -0.91 -6.37
CA CYS A 14 -1.47 -2.30 -6.12
C CYS A 14 -1.10 -3.17 -7.32
N ALA A 15 -0.21 -4.14 -7.13
CA ALA A 15 0.25 -5.05 -8.18
C ALA A 15 -0.79 -6.12 -8.59
N ALA A 16 -2.01 -6.08 -8.05
CA ALA A 16 -3.12 -6.95 -8.45
C ALA A 16 -4.23 -6.18 -9.18
N CYS A 17 -4.60 -4.98 -8.70
CA CYS A 17 -5.69 -4.20 -9.27
C CYS A 17 -5.27 -2.87 -9.91
N GLY A 18 -3.98 -2.54 -9.91
CA GLY A 18 -3.44 -1.30 -10.51
C GLY A 18 -3.85 0.00 -9.79
N ARG A 19 -4.62 -0.08 -8.70
CA ARG A 19 -5.10 1.10 -7.99
C ARG A 19 -4.01 1.69 -7.08
N PRO A 20 -3.82 3.02 -7.08
CA PRO A 20 -2.95 3.67 -6.10
C PRO A 20 -3.56 3.56 -4.70
N PHE A 21 -2.73 3.26 -3.71
CA PHE A 21 -3.14 3.19 -2.32
C PHE A 21 -2.12 3.88 -1.41
N ALA A 22 -2.61 4.63 -0.44
CA ALA A 22 -1.78 5.37 0.50
C ALA A 22 -1.34 4.49 1.67
N TRP A 23 -0.19 4.80 2.25
CA TRP A 23 0.29 4.22 3.50
C TRP A 23 -0.81 4.19 4.59
N ARG A 24 -0.90 3.08 5.32
CA ARG A 24 -1.78 2.89 6.48
C ARG A 24 -0.96 2.47 7.69
N LYS A 25 -1.36 2.89 8.88
CA LYS A 25 -0.72 2.48 10.16
C LYS A 25 -0.56 0.96 10.29
N LYS A 26 -1.53 0.17 9.78
CA LYS A 26 -1.45 -1.30 9.82
C LYS A 26 -0.27 -1.89 9.06
N TRP A 27 0.34 -1.12 8.17
CA TRP A 27 1.50 -1.50 7.38
C TRP A 27 2.79 -0.89 7.91
N ALA A 28 2.80 -0.26 9.08
CA ALA A 28 4.01 0.35 9.62
C ALA A 28 5.19 -0.63 9.74
N ARG A 29 4.92 -1.93 9.92
CA ARG A 29 5.93 -2.99 10.02
C ARG A 29 6.36 -3.54 8.67
N ASP A 30 5.41 -3.80 7.77
CA ASP A 30 5.65 -4.51 6.51
C ASP A 30 5.48 -3.64 5.27
N TRP A 31 5.49 -2.31 5.41
CA TRP A 31 5.19 -1.39 4.31
C TRP A 31 6.06 -1.64 3.08
N ASP A 32 7.32 -2.02 3.27
CA ASP A 32 8.24 -2.32 2.19
C ASP A 32 7.74 -3.51 1.33
N GLU A 33 7.29 -4.59 1.99
CA GLU A 33 6.72 -5.78 1.35
C GLU A 33 5.28 -5.59 0.82
N VAL A 34 4.55 -4.58 1.32
CA VAL A 34 3.17 -4.33 0.92
C VAL A 34 3.12 -3.77 -0.50
N LYS A 35 2.80 -4.66 -1.45
CA LYS A 35 2.56 -4.36 -2.87
C LYS A 35 1.08 -4.33 -3.25
N TYR A 36 0.17 -4.57 -2.29
CA TYR A 36 -1.26 -4.76 -2.54
C TYR A 36 -2.12 -3.89 -1.63
N CYS A 37 -3.18 -3.31 -2.18
CA CYS A 37 -4.10 -2.44 -1.44
C CYS A 37 -4.93 -3.19 -0.38
N SER A 38 -5.03 -4.51 -0.49
CA SER A 38 -5.81 -5.37 0.42
C SER A 38 -5.21 -6.77 0.48
N GLU A 39 -5.52 -7.50 1.55
CA GLU A 39 -5.12 -8.92 1.67
C GLU A 39 -5.83 -9.80 0.63
N ARG A 40 -7.03 -9.41 0.19
CA ARG A 40 -7.73 -10.06 -0.91
C ARG A 40 -6.88 -10.01 -2.18
N CYS A 41 -6.38 -8.83 -2.55
CA CYS A 41 -5.46 -8.66 -3.69
C CYS A 41 -4.15 -9.45 -3.53
N LYS A 42 -3.60 -9.56 -2.31
CA LYS A 42 -2.40 -10.37 -2.03
C LYS A 42 -2.68 -11.87 -2.24
N ARG A 43 -3.82 -12.37 -1.77
CA ARG A 43 -4.24 -13.78 -1.92
C ARG A 43 -4.60 -14.13 -3.36
N ASP A 44 -5.24 -13.21 -4.08
CA ASP A 44 -5.68 -13.39 -5.46
C ASP A 44 -4.51 -13.67 -6.40
N ARG A 45 -3.40 -12.94 -6.26
CA ARG A 45 -2.18 -13.18 -7.05
C ARG A 45 -1.49 -14.51 -6.76
N LYS A 46 -1.79 -15.19 -5.65
CA LYS A 46 -1.23 -16.52 -5.35
C LYS A 46 -1.96 -17.66 -6.10
N LYS A 47 -3.01 -17.34 -6.86
CA LYS A 47 -3.79 -18.30 -7.66
C LYS A 47 -3.42 -18.37 -9.14
N VAL A 48 -2.45 -17.56 -9.58
CA VAL A 48 -1.83 -17.65 -10.91
C VAL A 48 -0.53 -18.43 -10.82
#